data_AF-A0A7Y5QZT6-F1
#
_entry.id   AF-A0A7Y5QZT6-F1
#
_cell.length_a   1.000
_cell.length_b   1.000
_cell.length_c   1.000
_cell.angle_alpha   90.00
_cell.angle_beta   90.00
_cell.angle_gamma   90.00
#
_symmetry.space_group_name_H-M   'P 1'
#
loop_
_entity.id
_entity.type
_entity.pdbx_description
1 polymer ?
#
loop_
_entity_poly.entity_id
_entity_poly.type
_entity_poly.pdbx_seq_one_letter_code
_entity_poly.pdbx_strand_id
1 'polypeptide(L)'
;MVERRRLGVLVTHPIQYFSPLFRELAARPGIELTVYYAHRPTPEEQGAGFGVAFEWDVDLLSGYDSRFLRNESAEPAGDGFGAYDTPEIATILRDQRFDAFLVMGGRDAVARSR
;
A
#
# COMPACT_ATOMS: atom_id res chain seq x y z
N MET A 1 -22.07 -7.26 -20.06
CA MET A 1 -21.29 -7.27 -18.80
C MET A 1 -20.16 -6.27 -18.99
N VAL A 2 -19.92 -5.37 -18.04
CA VAL A 2 -18.79 -4.44 -18.12
C VAL A 2 -17.53 -5.23 -17.80
N GLU A 3 -16.54 -5.19 -18.68
CA GLU A 3 -15.21 -5.76 -18.42
C GLU A 3 -14.58 -5.00 -17.25
N ARG A 4 -14.17 -5.71 -16.19
CA ARG A 4 -13.50 -5.09 -15.05
C ARG A 4 -12.01 -5.15 -15.24
N ARG A 5 -11.34 -3.99 -15.20
CA ARG A 5 -9.88 -3.93 -15.21
C ARG A 5 -9.32 -4.19 -13.83
N ARG A 6 -8.35 -5.09 -13.75
CA ARG A 6 -7.66 -5.50 -12.52
C ARG A 6 -6.53 -4.51 -12.24
N LEU A 7 -6.77 -3.62 -11.28
CA LEU A 7 -5.83 -2.58 -10.87
C LEU A 7 -5.16 -2.98 -9.56
N GLY A 8 -3.85 -3.17 -9.60
CA GLY A 8 -3.03 -3.27 -8.39
C GLY A 8 -2.49 -1.90 -7.99
N VAL A 9 -2.45 -1.61 -6.69
CA VAL A 9 -1.78 -0.41 -6.16
C VAL A 9 -0.76 -0.85 -5.12
N LEU A 10 0.47 -0.33 -5.19
CA LEU A 10 1.47 -0.46 -4.12
C LEU A 10 1.67 0.90 -3.46
N VAL A 11 1.51 0.95 -2.15
CA VAL A 11 1.87 2.11 -1.32
C VAL A 11 2.66 1.70 -0.09
N THR A 12 3.42 2.63 0.48
CA THR A 12 4.27 2.35 1.65
C THR A 12 3.44 1.96 2.88
N HIS A 13 2.47 2.80 3.27
CA HIS A 13 1.61 2.57 4.42
C HIS A 13 0.27 3.31 4.26
N PRO A 14 -0.79 2.94 5.01
CA PRO A 14 -2.07 3.64 4.96
C PRO A 14 -1.98 5.03 5.62
N ILE A 15 -2.53 6.05 4.95
CA ILE A 15 -2.69 7.42 5.45
C ILE A 15 -4.06 7.97 5.04
N GLN A 16 -4.58 8.98 5.76
CA GLN A 16 -5.95 9.46 5.56
C GLN A 16 -6.24 10.02 4.16
N TYR A 17 -5.21 10.47 3.45
CA TYR A 17 -5.39 11.07 2.12
C TYR A 17 -5.64 10.04 1.01
N PHE A 18 -5.19 8.79 1.17
CA PHE A 18 -5.34 7.77 0.12
C PHE A 18 -6.62 6.94 0.26
N SER A 19 -7.11 6.70 1.47
CA SER A 19 -8.28 5.84 1.69
C SER A 19 -9.55 6.29 0.94
N PRO A 20 -9.90 7.59 0.87
CA PRO A 20 -11.05 8.04 0.07
C PRO A 20 -10.89 7.72 -1.42
N LEU A 21 -9.70 7.91 -1.98
CA LEU A 21 -9.41 7.59 -3.38
C LEU A 21 -9.59 6.09 -3.67
N PHE A 22 -9.11 5.22 -2.78
CA PHE A 22 -9.23 3.77 -2.97
C PHE A 22 -10.67 3.27 -2.88
N ARG A 23 -11.46 3.82 -1.95
CA ARG A 23 -12.91 3.54 -1.88
C ARG A 23 -13.63 3.94 -3.17
N GLU A 24 -13.36 5.14 -3.67
CA GLU A 24 -13.95 5.63 -4.92
C GLU A 24 -13.53 4.79 -6.14
N LEU A 25 -12.28 4.31 -6.18
CA LEU A 25 -11.81 3.40 -7.24
C LEU A 25 -12.49 2.03 -7.14
N ALA A 26 -12.60 1.45 -5.94
CA ALA A 26 -13.25 0.16 -5.72
C ALA A 26 -14.76 0.18 -5.99
N ALA A 27 -15.42 1.32 -5.79
CA ALA A 27 -16.84 1.49 -6.08
C ALA A 27 -17.16 1.56 -7.58
N ARG A 28 -16.16 1.74 -8.46
CA ARG A 28 -16.38 1.83 -9.91
C ARG A 28 -16.63 0.45 -10.52
N PRO A 29 -17.77 0.23 -11.21
CA PRO A 29 -18.13 -1.09 -11.74
C PRO A 29 -17.14 -1.72 -12.72
N GLY A 30 -16.27 -0.92 -13.34
CA GLY A 30 -15.25 -1.36 -14.29
C GLY A 30 -13.86 -1.58 -13.67
N ILE A 31 -13.72 -1.54 -12.35
CA ILE A 31 -12.42 -1.69 -11.67
C ILE A 31 -12.52 -2.81 -10.64
N GLU A 32 -11.53 -3.70 -10.66
CA GLU A 32 -11.22 -4.65 -9.60
C GLU A 32 -9.93 -4.16 -8.93
N LEU A 33 -10.06 -3.45 -7.80
CA LEU A 33 -8.94 -2.85 -7.10
C LEU A 33 -8.37 -3.82 -6.07
N THR A 34 -7.05 -3.92 -5.97
CA THR A 34 -6.36 -4.46 -4.80
C THR A 34 -5.23 -3.54 -4.39
N VAL A 35 -5.20 -3.12 -3.13
CA VAL A 35 -4.17 -2.24 -2.57
C VAL A 35 -3.20 -3.06 -1.71
N TYR A 36 -1.91 -2.90 -1.98
CA TYR A 36 -0.82 -3.53 -1.25
C TYR A 36 -0.08 -2.46 -0.43
N TYR A 37 0.03 -2.70 0.86
CA TYR A 37 0.76 -1.87 1.81
C TYR A 37 2.10 -2.52 2.13
N ALA A 38 3.20 -1.81 1.91
CA ALA A 38 4.52 -2.34 2.21
C ALA A 38 4.78 -2.48 3.73
N HIS A 39 4.08 -1.69 4.56
CA HIS A 39 4.29 -1.66 6.00
C HIS A 39 3.00 -1.30 6.76
N ARG A 40 2.87 -1.85 7.96
CA ARG A 40 1.86 -1.45 8.94
C ARG A 40 2.55 -0.62 10.03
N PRO A 41 2.40 0.71 10.02
CA PRO A 41 3.09 1.55 10.99
C PRO A 41 2.54 1.31 12.41
N THR A 42 3.43 1.31 13.40
CA THR A 42 3.02 1.49 14.80
C THR A 42 2.61 2.94 15.05
N PRO A 43 1.90 3.24 16.16
CA PRO A 43 1.58 4.62 16.52
C PRO A 43 2.81 5.53 16.62
N GLU A 44 3.96 5.00 17.08
CA GLU A 44 5.22 5.73 17.18
C GLU A 44 5.81 6.05 15.81
N GLU A 45 5.85 5.08 14.90
CA GLU A 45 6.34 5.26 13.53
C GLU A 45 5.48 6.26 12.76
N GLN A 46 4.16 6.14 12.88
CA GLN A 46 3.20 7.08 12.31
C GLN A 46 3.38 8.50 12.89
N GLY A 47 3.65 8.57 14.19
CA GLY A 47 3.86 9.78 14.96
C GLY A 47 5.19 10.50 14.76
N ALA A 48 6.17 9.86 14.11
CA ALA A 48 7.55 10.35 14.05
C ALA A 48 7.65 11.79 13.49
N GLY A 49 6.87 12.12 12.45
CA GLY A 49 6.83 13.46 11.87
C GLY A 49 6.07 14.52 12.69
N PHE A 50 5.31 14.09 13.70
CA PHE A 50 4.47 14.94 14.54
C PHE A 50 4.99 15.07 15.98
N GLY A 51 6.02 14.30 16.34
CA GLY A 51 6.61 14.29 17.68
C GLY A 51 5.71 13.64 18.75
N VAL A 52 4.65 12.95 18.34
CA VAL A 52 3.71 12.27 19.24
C VAL A 52 3.18 11.01 18.58
N ALA A 53 3.15 9.90 19.32
CA ALA A 53 2.55 8.66 18.84
C ALA A 53 1.03 8.83 18.70
N PHE A 54 0.45 8.38 17.59
CA PHE A 54 -1.00 8.45 17.39
C PHE A 54 -1.49 7.36 16.44
N GLU A 55 -2.77 7.01 16.58
CA GLU A 55 -3.53 6.24 15.60
C GLU A 55 -4.49 7.16 14.86
N TRP A 56 -4.80 6.83 13.61
CA TRP A 56 -5.83 7.56 12.89
C TRP A 56 -7.20 7.29 13.53
N ASP A 57 -7.97 8.34 13.74
CA ASP A 57 -9.35 8.28 14.25
C ASP A 57 -10.38 7.90 13.17
N VAL A 58 -9.92 7.71 11.93
CA VAL A 58 -10.72 7.30 10.79
C VAL A 58 -10.37 5.88 10.36
N ASP A 59 -11.38 5.15 9.89
CA ASP A 59 -11.13 3.89 9.20
C ASP A 59 -10.32 4.18 7.92
N LEU A 60 -9.22 3.47 7.76
CA LEU A 60 -8.37 3.59 6.59
C LEU A 60 -8.46 2.42 5.63
N LEU A 61 -8.98 1.25 6.02
CA LEU A 61 -8.79 0.01 5.26
C LEU A 61 -10.10 -0.57 4.73
N SER A 62 -11.26 -0.15 5.23
CA SER A 62 -12.55 -0.68 4.77
C SER A 62 -13.04 0.00 3.49
N GLY A 63 -13.82 -0.75 2.69
CA GLY A 63 -14.43 -0.28 1.45
C GLY A 63 -13.63 -0.58 0.19
N TYR A 64 -12.53 -1.33 0.29
CA TYR A 64 -11.75 -1.87 -0.83
C TYR A 64 -10.91 -3.07 -0.37
N ASP A 65 -10.47 -3.90 -1.31
CA ASP A 65 -9.58 -5.01 -1.01
C ASP A 65 -8.15 -4.50 -0.75
N SER A 66 -7.59 -4.86 0.40
CA SER A 66 -6.21 -4.51 0.73
C SER A 66 -5.45 -5.59 1.48
N ARG A 67 -4.12 -5.56 1.37
CA ARG A 67 -3.20 -6.52 1.99
C ARG A 67 -1.94 -5.82 2.46
N PHE A 68 -1.42 -6.25 3.61
CA PHE A 68 -0.08 -5.88 4.04
C PHE A 68 0.91 -6.91 3.52
N LEU A 69 2.00 -6.42 2.92
CA LEU A 69 3.10 -7.24 2.47
C LEU A 69 4.03 -7.55 3.64
N ARG A 70 4.75 -8.66 3.56
CA ARG A 70 5.88 -8.94 4.45
C ARG A 70 7.05 -8.02 4.11
N ASN A 71 7.39 -7.13 5.04
CA ASN A 71 8.61 -6.34 4.98
C ASN A 71 9.77 -7.14 5.57
N GLU A 72 10.79 -7.39 4.77
CA GLU A 72 12.03 -8.12 5.10
C GLU A 72 13.20 -7.18 5.38
N SER A 73 12.95 -5.86 5.46
CA SER A 73 13.98 -4.89 5.80
C SER A 73 14.59 -5.16 7.18
N ALA A 74 15.91 -5.01 7.28
CA ALA A 74 16.62 -5.05 8.55
C ALA A 74 16.35 -3.82 9.43
N GLU A 75 15.95 -2.70 8.81
CA GLU A 75 15.63 -1.43 9.46
C GLU A 75 14.28 -0.92 8.92
N PRO A 76 13.17 -1.58 9.29
CA PRO A 76 11.84 -1.18 8.83
C PRO A 76 11.50 0.22 9.36
N ALA A 77 10.67 0.96 8.60
CA ALA A 77 10.21 2.31 8.93
C ALA A 77 11.32 3.38 9.11
N GLY A 78 12.53 3.15 8.57
CA GLY A 78 13.56 4.18 8.45
C GLY A 78 13.36 5.14 7.27
N ASP A 79 14.17 6.20 7.22
CA ASP A 79 14.10 7.28 6.20
C ASP A 79 14.76 6.93 4.84
N GLY A 80 15.13 5.66 4.63
CA GLY A 80 15.90 5.22 3.47
C GLY A 80 15.14 4.29 2.53
N PHE A 81 15.57 4.24 1.25
CA PHE A 81 15.06 3.35 0.21
C PHE A 81 15.02 1.85 0.58
N GLY A 82 15.75 1.43 1.62
CA GLY A 82 15.80 0.05 2.10
C GLY A 82 14.79 -0.26 3.20
N ALA A 83 14.03 0.72 3.71
CA ALA A 83 13.10 0.54 4.82
C ALA A 83 11.89 -0.34 4.48
N TYR A 84 11.62 -0.55 3.20
CA TYR A 84 10.48 -1.32 2.70
C TYR A 84 10.93 -2.34 1.65
N ASP A 85 11.49 -3.45 2.12
CA ASP A 85 11.91 -4.58 1.27
C ASP A 85 10.80 -5.64 1.26
N THR A 86 9.95 -5.64 0.23
CA THR A 86 8.80 -6.53 0.14
C THR A 86 8.90 -7.44 -1.09
N PRO A 87 9.78 -8.46 -1.10
CA PRO A 87 10.02 -9.30 -2.27
C PRO A 87 8.78 -10.08 -2.73
N GLU A 88 7.82 -10.32 -1.83
CA GLU A 88 6.55 -10.97 -2.18
C GLU A 88 5.77 -10.23 -3.28
N ILE A 89 5.97 -8.91 -3.45
CA ILE A 89 5.27 -8.17 -4.50
C ILE A 89 5.68 -8.64 -5.90
N ALA A 90 6.92 -9.08 -6.07
CA ALA A 90 7.41 -9.60 -7.35
C ALA A 90 6.68 -10.90 -7.72
N THR A 91 6.42 -11.76 -6.74
CA THR A 91 5.63 -12.98 -6.92
C THR A 91 4.17 -12.64 -7.23
N ILE A 92 3.58 -11.69 -6.49
CA ILE A 92 2.21 -11.22 -6.73
C ILE A 92 2.04 -10.66 -8.15
N LEU A 93 2.98 -9.83 -8.62
CA LEU A 93 2.96 -9.26 -9.97
C LEU A 93 3.11 -10.30 -11.07
N ARG A 94 3.90 -11.36 -10.81
CA ARG A 94 4.10 -12.46 -11.76
C ARG A 94 2.87 -13.37 -11.86
N ASP A 95 2.25 -13.66 -10.73
CA ASP A 95 1.20 -14.68 -10.64
C ASP A 95 -0.20 -14.11 -10.86
N GLN A 96 -0.39 -12.81 -10.61
CA GLN A 96 -1.65 -12.13 -10.85
C GLN A 96 -1.67 -11.39 -12.18
N ARG A 97 -2.79 -11.50 -12.90
CA ARG A 97 -3.02 -10.79 -14.16
C ARG A 97 -3.55 -9.38 -13.90
N PHE A 98 -2.68 -8.43 -13.59
CA PHE A 98 -3.07 -7.02 -13.52
C PHE A 98 -3.10 -6.41 -14.93
N ASP A 99 -4.10 -5.57 -15.21
CA ASP A 99 -4.16 -4.76 -16.43
C ASP A 99 -3.34 -3.48 -16.28
N ALA A 100 -3.24 -2.98 -15.06
CA ALA A 100 -2.41 -1.85 -14.68
C ALA A 100 -1.94 -2.00 -13.23
N PHE A 101 -0.76 -1.46 -12.94
CA PHE A 101 -0.21 -1.43 -11.59
C PHE A 101 0.29 -0.02 -11.27
N LEU A 102 -0.27 0.58 -10.22
CA LEU A 102 0.02 1.93 -9.80
C LEU A 102 0.91 1.89 -8.56
N VAL A 103 2.04 2.59 -8.61
CA VAL A 103 2.93 2.75 -7.46
C VAL A 103 2.80 4.18 -6.95
N MET A 104 2.42 4.34 -5.68
CA MET A 104 2.24 5.66 -5.05
C MET A 104 2.93 5.70 -3.69
N GLY A 105 3.44 6.86 -3.32
CA GLY A 105 4.08 7.09 -2.03
C GLY A 105 5.27 8.04 -2.14
N GLY A 106 5.98 8.20 -1.03
CA GLY A 106 7.24 8.94 -0.97
C GLY A 106 8.37 8.23 -1.73
N ARG A 107 9.62 8.63 -1.45
CA ARG A 107 10.83 8.11 -2.12
C ARG A 107 10.96 6.58 -2.11
N ASP A 108 10.26 5.89 -1.22
CA ASP A 108 10.55 4.51 -0.81
C ASP A 108 9.52 3.47 -1.32
N ALA A 109 8.62 3.85 -2.22
CA ALA A 109 7.58 2.95 -2.76
C ALA A 109 8.11 1.89 -3.75
N VAL A 110 9.43 1.80 -3.98
CA VAL A 110 10.04 0.81 -4.86
C VAL A 110 10.54 -0.35 -4.01
N ALA A 111 9.71 -1.39 -3.89
CA ALA A 111 10.12 -2.69 -3.38
C ALA A 111 11.33 -3.20 -4.19
N ARG A 112 12.44 -3.50 -3.53
CA ARG A 112 13.60 -4.11 -4.17
C ARG A 112 13.37 -5.61 -4.31
N SER A 113 13.01 -6.10 -5.49
CA SER A 113 13.24 -7.52 -5.77
C SER A 113 14.72 -7.72 -6.11
N ARG A 114 15.47 -8.44 -5.29
CA ARG A 114 16.77 -8.98 -5.70
C ARG A 114 16.61 -10.06 -6.76
#